data_AF-A0A2S7P0Z3-F1
#
_entry.id   AF-A0A2S7P0Z3-F1
#
_cell.length_a   1.000
_cell.length_b   1.000
_cell.length_c   1.000
_cell.angle_alpha   90.00
_cell.angle_beta   90.00
_cell.angle_gamma   90.00
#
_symmetry.space_group_name_H-M   'P 1'
#
loop_
_entity.id
_entity.type
_entity.pdbx_description
1 polymer ?
#
loop_
_entity_poly.entity_id
_entity_poly.type
_entity_poly.pdbx_seq_one_letter_code
_entity_poly.pdbx_strand_id
1 'polypeptide(L)'
;MPPKRKSSHLSTGSTPAPPDELSISSSSATNTPIKPVPKAKKVKIEKEKAKAAPKGKAVPAAKDKNKGKESAAEKKTLDKNGKEKVKAVTGDEATEVILEYLRKENRPFSAGDVSGNLHGKVTKTLTDKLLKELFNAQLIHGKGTNGDGKGSQWVYWALQDPNASLSAEELQQMEDEIKGLGERMPELRRRGKEILGRVGALKGEMGVEELRGSIQRLRGEGERMRERLRGLKGGEGGEGGGKGVLSKEEVQRVEREWGFWGKVRDGRKKTFEGLEGMLMEGMGLSREDLWERIGVEGDEE
;
A
#
# COMPACT_ATOMS: atom_id res chain seq x y z
N MET A 1 -29.08 -65.24 9.27
CA MET A 1 -29.18 -66.33 8.26
C MET A 1 -30.23 -65.96 7.22
N PRO A 2 -30.02 -66.27 5.93
CA PRO A 2 -30.73 -65.71 4.78
C PRO A 2 -31.89 -66.65 4.33
N PRO A 3 -32.60 -66.40 3.20
CA PRO A 3 -32.02 -66.62 1.87
C PRO A 3 -32.33 -65.55 0.80
N LYS A 4 -31.43 -65.54 -0.19
CA LYS A 4 -31.38 -64.74 -1.42
C LYS A 4 -32.40 -65.23 -2.46
N ARG A 5 -32.84 -64.35 -3.37
CA ARG A 5 -33.05 -64.69 -4.79
C ARG A 5 -32.92 -63.47 -5.70
N LYS A 6 -32.29 -63.71 -6.85
CA LYS A 6 -31.79 -62.78 -7.87
C LYS A 6 -32.82 -62.55 -8.99
N SER A 7 -32.48 -61.60 -9.86
CA SER A 7 -32.96 -61.37 -11.24
C SER A 7 -34.16 -60.42 -11.36
N SER A 8 -34.29 -59.52 -12.33
CA SER A 8 -33.38 -58.97 -13.34
C SER A 8 -34.17 -57.97 -14.19
N HIS A 9 -33.49 -56.92 -14.66
CA HIS A 9 -33.78 -56.13 -15.87
C HIS A 9 -34.92 -55.08 -15.89
N LEU A 10 -34.50 -53.91 -16.43
CA LEU A 10 -35.27 -52.85 -17.11
C LEU A 10 -35.85 -51.72 -16.24
N SER A 11 -34.96 -50.86 -15.76
CA SER A 11 -35.29 -49.46 -15.45
C SER A 11 -34.99 -48.60 -16.68
N THR A 12 -36.04 -48.03 -17.28
CA THR A 12 -35.96 -47.01 -18.34
C THR A 12 -35.43 -45.70 -17.75
N GLY A 13 -34.11 -45.52 -17.76
CA GLY A 13 -33.45 -44.25 -17.49
C GLY A 13 -33.44 -43.40 -18.75
N SER A 14 -34.32 -42.40 -18.80
CA SER A 14 -34.29 -41.33 -19.80
C SER A 14 -33.18 -40.33 -19.42
N THR A 15 -32.03 -40.46 -20.06
CA THR A 15 -30.97 -39.44 -20.08
C THR A 15 -30.98 -38.76 -21.45
N PRO A 16 -31.00 -37.43 -21.52
CA PRO A 16 -30.42 -36.71 -22.65
C PRO A 16 -29.11 -36.04 -22.20
N ALA A 17 -28.02 -36.52 -22.77
CA ALA A 17 -26.72 -35.84 -22.79
C ALA A 17 -26.75 -34.69 -23.83
N PRO A 18 -25.81 -33.73 -23.75
CA PRO A 18 -25.88 -32.44 -24.43
C PRO A 18 -25.41 -32.52 -25.90
N PRO A 19 -25.83 -31.60 -26.79
CA PRO A 19 -25.23 -31.48 -28.10
C PRO A 19 -23.95 -30.62 -28.09
N ASP A 20 -22.96 -31.15 -28.81
CA ASP A 20 -21.62 -30.65 -29.08
C ASP A 20 -21.54 -29.39 -29.96
N GLU A 21 -20.45 -28.67 -29.71
CA GLU A 21 -19.54 -27.98 -30.64
C GLU A 21 -20.03 -27.57 -32.04
N LEU A 22 -19.95 -26.25 -32.32
CA LEU A 22 -19.46 -25.77 -33.61
C LEU A 22 -18.42 -24.65 -33.45
N SER A 23 -17.23 -25.01 -33.90
CA SER A 23 -16.05 -24.26 -34.30
C SER A 23 -16.26 -22.84 -34.85
N ILE A 24 -15.42 -21.91 -34.40
CA ILE A 24 -14.96 -20.79 -35.25
C ILE A 24 -13.44 -20.68 -35.08
N SER A 25 -12.70 -21.01 -36.14
CA SER A 25 -11.24 -20.90 -36.25
C SER A 25 -10.81 -19.52 -36.75
N SER A 26 -9.79 -18.99 -36.07
CA SER A 26 -8.61 -18.23 -36.53
C SER A 26 -8.74 -17.03 -37.48
N SER A 27 -8.28 -15.87 -36.99
CA SER A 27 -7.27 -15.02 -37.66
C SER A 27 -6.71 -13.99 -36.65
N SER A 28 -5.48 -14.20 -36.14
CA SER A 28 -4.26 -13.48 -36.55
C SER A 28 -4.19 -11.99 -36.15
N ALA A 29 -3.52 -11.69 -35.02
CA ALA A 29 -2.69 -10.50 -34.83
C ALA A 29 -1.80 -10.61 -33.56
N THR A 30 -0.60 -11.14 -33.77
CA THR A 30 0.70 -10.72 -33.18
C THR A 30 0.76 -10.22 -31.73
N ASN A 31 1.22 -11.12 -30.87
CA ASN A 31 1.84 -10.82 -29.58
C ASN A 31 3.35 -10.61 -29.83
N THR A 32 3.88 -9.42 -29.54
CA THR A 32 5.33 -9.13 -29.65
C THR A 32 5.87 -8.67 -28.29
N PRO A 33 7.05 -9.14 -27.86
CA PRO A 33 7.49 -9.05 -26.46
C PRO A 33 8.12 -7.70 -26.13
N ILE A 34 7.78 -7.16 -24.95
CA ILE A 34 8.50 -6.01 -24.37
C ILE A 34 9.82 -6.53 -23.79
N LYS A 35 10.93 -6.23 -24.46
CA LYS A 35 12.31 -6.37 -23.97
C LYS A 35 13.01 -4.99 -23.96
N PRO A 36 14.12 -4.84 -23.20
CA PRO A 36 14.45 -3.66 -22.42
C PRO A 36 15.26 -2.62 -23.19
N VAL A 37 15.17 -1.35 -22.77
CA VAL A 37 15.93 -0.21 -23.31
C VAL A 37 17.07 0.16 -22.32
N PRO A 38 18.25 0.59 -22.79
CA PRO A 38 19.54 0.23 -22.20
C PRO A 38 20.15 1.26 -21.24
N LYS A 39 21.15 0.80 -20.49
CA LYS A 39 22.09 1.60 -19.69
C LYS A 39 23.01 2.42 -20.59
N ALA A 40 23.16 3.71 -20.31
CA ALA A 40 24.29 4.52 -20.75
C ALA A 40 24.92 5.29 -19.56
N LYS A 41 26.12 4.81 -19.21
CA LYS A 41 27.33 5.52 -18.75
C LYS A 41 27.31 6.39 -17.48
N LYS A 42 27.95 5.78 -16.47
CA LYS A 42 28.86 6.37 -15.45
C LYS A 42 29.45 7.74 -15.83
N VAL A 43 29.30 8.71 -14.94
CA VAL A 43 30.30 9.75 -14.72
C VAL A 43 30.98 9.51 -13.38
N LYS A 44 32.29 9.72 -13.41
CA LYS A 44 33.33 9.24 -12.53
C LYS A 44 33.64 10.31 -11.46
N ILE A 45 33.98 9.80 -10.29
CA ILE A 45 34.57 10.48 -9.14
C ILE A 45 35.75 11.36 -9.55
N GLU A 46 35.78 12.61 -9.12
CA GLU A 46 37.03 13.33 -8.83
C GLU A 46 37.11 13.63 -7.33
N LYS A 47 38.13 13.05 -6.72
CA LYS A 47 38.75 13.49 -5.48
C LYS A 47 39.58 14.73 -5.83
N GLU A 48 39.46 15.79 -5.04
CA GLU A 48 40.62 16.63 -4.77
C GLU A 48 40.90 16.68 -3.27
N LYS A 49 42.17 16.40 -2.97
CA LYS A 49 42.77 16.36 -1.64
C LYS A 49 43.69 17.57 -1.52
N ALA A 50 43.44 18.34 -0.47
CA ALA A 50 44.38 19.14 0.34
C ALA A 50 45.30 20.18 -0.33
N LYS A 51 45.22 21.40 0.20
CA LYS A 51 46.42 22.19 0.50
C LYS A 51 46.28 22.97 1.81
N ALA A 52 47.44 23.13 2.44
CA ALA A 52 47.68 23.36 3.85
C ALA A 52 47.49 24.81 4.35
N ALA A 53 47.27 24.86 5.68
CA ALA A 53 47.49 25.90 6.70
C ALA A 53 48.32 27.16 6.35
N PRO A 54 48.16 28.24 7.16
CA PRO A 54 49.16 28.39 8.22
C PRO A 54 48.63 28.78 9.61
N LYS A 55 49.55 28.57 10.55
CA LYS A 55 49.52 28.68 12.01
C LYS A 55 49.38 30.13 12.52
N GLY A 56 48.83 30.28 13.73
CA GLY A 56 49.09 31.39 14.66
C GLY A 56 48.39 31.12 15.99
N LYS A 57 49.03 30.46 16.97
CA LYS A 57 49.64 31.08 18.17
C LYS A 57 48.81 32.23 18.79
N ALA A 58 48.19 31.98 19.95
CA ALA A 58 48.52 32.62 21.23
C ALA A 58 47.36 32.51 22.25
N VAL A 59 47.68 31.92 23.40
CA VAL A 59 47.05 32.09 24.73
C VAL A 59 47.56 33.45 25.25
N PRO A 60 46.87 34.29 26.09
CA PRO A 60 46.44 33.87 27.43
C PRO A 60 45.28 34.61 28.16
N ALA A 61 44.97 34.03 29.34
CA ALA A 61 44.53 34.71 30.59
C ALA A 61 43.13 35.35 30.63
N ALA A 62 42.44 35.49 31.75
CA ALA A 62 42.50 34.94 33.10
C ALA A 62 41.13 35.25 33.77
N LYS A 63 40.81 34.49 34.82
CA LYS A 63 39.90 34.76 35.95
C LYS A 63 38.94 35.97 35.85
N ASP A 64 37.64 35.73 36.10
CA ASP A 64 37.05 36.20 37.35
C ASP A 64 35.84 35.36 37.81
N LYS A 65 35.70 35.31 39.13
CA LYS A 65 34.66 34.67 39.93
C LYS A 65 33.39 35.50 39.86
N ASN A 66 32.20 34.89 39.82
CA ASN A 66 31.23 35.13 40.90
C ASN A 66 30.13 34.08 41.02
N LYS A 67 29.73 33.91 42.27
CA LYS A 67 28.74 33.04 42.88
C LYS A 67 27.33 33.61 42.62
N GLY A 68 26.35 32.75 42.33
CA GLY A 68 24.94 33.15 42.25
C GLY A 68 24.04 31.92 42.18
N LYS A 69 23.32 31.67 43.27
CA LYS A 69 22.44 30.54 43.52
C LYS A 69 21.05 30.81 42.92
N GLU A 70 20.36 29.72 42.58
CA GLU A 70 18.90 29.59 42.36
C GLU A 70 18.29 30.14 41.07
N SER A 71 17.90 29.23 40.18
CA SER A 71 16.47 28.94 39.93
C SER A 71 16.33 27.80 38.91
N ALA A 72 15.40 26.90 39.21
CA ALA A 72 15.03 25.77 38.37
C ALA A 72 14.50 26.26 37.02
N ALA A 73 15.13 25.83 35.94
CA ALA A 73 14.57 25.86 34.61
C ALA A 73 15.05 24.61 33.86
N GLU A 74 14.10 23.72 33.60
CA GLU A 74 14.24 22.46 32.90
C GLU A 74 14.72 22.71 31.45
N LYS A 75 16.03 22.69 31.23
CA LYS A 75 16.63 22.80 29.90
C LYS A 75 17.04 21.43 29.38
N LYS A 76 16.23 20.89 28.47
CA LYS A 76 16.59 19.79 27.55
C LYS A 76 17.84 20.21 26.76
N THR A 77 18.98 19.56 27.00
CA THR A 77 20.19 19.80 26.19
C THR A 77 20.40 18.66 25.21
N LEU A 78 20.24 18.93 23.92
CA LEU A 78 20.58 18.03 22.82
C LEU A 78 22.10 17.96 22.61
N ASP A 79 22.58 16.81 22.11
CA ASP A 79 23.93 16.68 21.49
C ASP A 79 23.81 16.85 19.96
N LYS A 80 24.94 17.10 19.28
CA LYS A 80 25.09 17.38 17.84
C LYS A 80 24.62 16.26 16.90
N ASN A 81 24.10 15.15 17.43
CA ASN A 81 23.55 14.03 16.67
C ASN A 81 22.11 13.63 17.04
N GLY A 82 21.35 14.46 17.75
CA GLY A 82 19.89 14.29 17.90
C GLY A 82 19.43 13.02 18.64
N LYS A 83 20.30 12.40 19.46
CA LYS A 83 19.92 11.31 20.37
C LYS A 83 19.66 11.86 21.77
N GLU A 84 18.61 11.35 22.40
CA GLU A 84 18.16 11.70 23.73
C GLU A 84 19.30 11.49 24.75
N LYS A 85 19.75 12.57 25.41
CA LYS A 85 20.78 12.47 26.45
C LYS A 85 20.17 11.75 27.64
N VAL A 86 20.63 10.52 27.86
CA VAL A 86 20.24 9.78 29.05
C VAL A 86 20.77 10.54 30.27
N LYS A 87 19.90 10.79 31.25
CA LYS A 87 20.28 11.48 32.50
C LYS A 87 21.42 10.69 33.16
N ALA A 88 22.50 11.38 33.49
CA ALA A 88 23.61 10.79 34.22
C ALA A 88 23.15 10.50 35.66
N VAL A 89 23.30 9.24 36.07
CA VAL A 89 22.95 8.76 37.41
C VAL A 89 24.23 8.73 38.24
N THR A 90 24.16 9.10 39.52
CA THR A 90 25.32 9.19 40.42
C THR A 90 25.02 8.60 41.79
N GLY A 91 26.05 8.14 42.49
CA GLY A 91 25.92 7.56 43.84
C GLY A 91 25.36 6.14 43.82
N ASP A 92 24.56 5.80 44.82
CA ASP A 92 24.04 4.45 45.04
C ASP A 92 23.20 3.95 43.86
N GLU A 93 22.41 4.82 43.23
CA GLU A 93 21.64 4.50 42.02
C GLU A 93 22.54 4.03 40.86
N ALA A 94 23.76 4.57 40.73
CA ALA A 94 24.69 4.15 39.70
C ALA A 94 25.30 2.77 40.01
N THR A 95 25.48 2.42 41.28
CA THR A 95 25.94 1.09 41.69
C THR A 95 24.90 0.02 41.42
N GLU A 96 23.63 0.32 41.72
CA GLU A 96 22.51 -0.58 41.49
C GLU A 96 22.32 -0.87 39.99
N VAL A 97 22.37 0.16 39.16
CA VAL A 97 22.29 0.01 37.69
C VAL A 97 23.41 -0.85 37.13
N ILE A 98 24.64 -0.71 37.64
CA ILE A 98 25.78 -1.54 37.21
C ILE A 98 25.59 -3.00 37.67
N LEU A 99 25.16 -3.22 38.90
CA LEU A 99 24.92 -4.57 39.44
C LEU A 99 23.79 -5.28 38.70
N GLU A 100 22.68 -4.59 38.46
CA GLU A 100 21.55 -5.11 37.70
C GLU A 100 21.98 -5.49 36.28
N TYR A 101 22.74 -4.61 35.62
CA TYR A 101 23.26 -4.86 34.28
C TYR A 101 24.18 -6.10 34.24
N LEU A 102 25.13 -6.22 35.17
CA LEU A 102 26.04 -7.37 35.24
C LEU A 102 25.29 -8.68 35.53
N ARG A 103 24.27 -8.65 36.40
CA ARG A 103 23.44 -9.82 36.70
C ARG A 103 22.58 -10.25 35.51
N LYS A 104 21.98 -9.29 34.81
CA LYS A 104 21.11 -9.53 33.66
C LYS A 104 21.87 -10.14 32.48
N GLU A 105 23.03 -9.56 32.15
CA GLU A 105 23.82 -10.02 31.01
C GLU A 105 24.66 -11.25 31.34
N ASN A 106 25.03 -11.43 32.62
CA ASN A 106 25.83 -12.56 33.15
C ASN A 106 27.06 -12.91 32.28
N ARG A 107 27.69 -11.87 31.71
CA ARG A 107 28.88 -11.96 30.85
C ARG A 107 30.02 -11.15 31.46
N PRO A 108 31.29 -11.55 31.24
CA PRO A 108 32.45 -10.75 31.66
C PRO A 108 32.58 -9.47 30.82
N PHE A 109 32.68 -8.31 31.47
CA PHE A 109 32.82 -7.01 30.83
C PHE A 109 33.94 -6.15 31.42
N SER A 110 34.56 -5.29 30.62
CA SER A 110 35.41 -4.21 31.14
C SER A 110 34.58 -3.00 31.56
N ALA A 111 35.14 -2.10 32.36
CA ALA A 111 34.46 -0.86 32.75
C ALA A 111 34.10 0.04 31.56
N GLY A 112 34.90 -0.01 30.48
CA GLY A 112 34.60 0.68 29.24
C GLY A 112 33.35 0.12 28.56
N ASP A 113 33.24 -1.22 28.52
CA ASP A 113 32.09 -1.91 27.91
C ASP A 113 30.82 -1.65 28.71
N VAL A 114 30.88 -1.73 30.04
CA VAL A 114 29.72 -1.44 30.91
C VAL A 114 29.23 -0.01 30.70
N SER A 115 30.12 0.99 30.72
CA SER A 115 29.73 2.39 30.50
C SER A 115 29.16 2.63 29.10
N GLY A 116 29.72 1.96 28.08
CA GLY A 116 29.26 2.02 26.70
C GLY A 116 27.86 1.38 26.51
N ASN A 117 27.64 0.21 27.09
CA ASN A 117 26.38 -0.54 27.00
C ASN A 117 25.26 0.13 27.82
N LEU A 118 25.63 0.82 28.91
CA LEU A 118 24.72 1.70 29.65
C LEU A 118 24.48 3.04 28.94
N HIS A 119 25.00 3.23 27.72
CA HIS A 119 24.85 4.45 26.91
C HIS A 119 25.26 5.74 27.64
N GLY A 120 26.28 5.65 28.49
CA GLY A 120 26.76 6.80 29.26
C GLY A 120 25.86 7.23 30.42
N LYS A 121 24.84 6.43 30.80
CA LYS A 121 24.08 6.60 32.07
C LYS A 121 25.01 6.73 33.27
N VAL A 122 26.06 5.92 33.28
CA VAL A 122 27.19 6.01 34.21
C VAL A 122 28.43 6.32 33.39
N THR A 123 29.14 7.38 33.75
CA THR A 123 30.36 7.80 33.03
C THR A 123 31.45 6.74 33.17
N LYS A 124 32.36 6.63 32.20
CA LYS A 124 33.43 5.62 32.22
C LYS A 124 34.27 5.68 33.50
N THR A 125 34.63 6.90 33.93
CA THR A 125 35.43 7.12 35.13
C THR A 125 34.70 6.74 36.40
N LEU A 126 33.40 6.99 36.47
CA LEU A 126 32.56 6.56 37.60
C LEU A 126 32.38 5.05 37.60
N THR A 127 32.13 4.45 36.43
CA THR A 127 31.99 3.00 36.25
C THR A 127 33.27 2.26 36.68
N ASP A 128 34.45 2.76 36.30
CA ASP A 128 35.75 2.23 36.72
C ASP A 128 35.94 2.25 38.25
N LYS A 129 35.44 3.28 38.93
CA LYS A 129 35.51 3.40 40.39
C LYS A 129 34.52 2.45 41.06
N LEU A 130 33.26 2.50 40.65
CA LEU A 130 32.19 1.69 41.24
C LEU A 130 32.44 0.19 41.04
N LEU A 131 32.94 -0.25 39.89
CA LEU A 131 33.29 -1.67 39.69
C LEU A 131 34.43 -2.12 40.62
N LYS A 132 35.43 -1.27 40.88
CA LYS A 132 36.47 -1.58 41.86
C LYS A 132 35.93 -1.63 43.28
N GLU A 133 35.05 -0.70 43.64
CA GLU A 133 34.37 -0.68 44.94
C GLU A 133 33.50 -1.93 45.14
N LEU A 134 32.71 -2.30 44.14
CA LEU A 134 31.87 -3.51 44.15
C LEU A 134 32.71 -4.80 44.21
N PHE A 135 33.86 -4.83 43.54
CA PHE A 135 34.81 -5.94 43.62
C PHE A 135 35.43 -6.05 45.01
N ASN A 136 35.87 -4.93 45.59
CA ASN A 136 36.41 -4.88 46.94
C ASN A 136 35.36 -5.26 48.00
N ALA A 137 34.10 -4.90 47.77
CA ALA A 137 32.95 -5.29 48.60
C ALA A 137 32.51 -6.75 48.38
N GLN A 138 33.19 -7.52 47.51
CA GLN A 138 32.87 -8.90 47.16
C GLN A 138 31.44 -9.08 46.60
N LEU A 139 30.86 -8.03 46.03
CA LEU A 139 29.53 -8.05 45.39
C LEU A 139 29.60 -8.41 43.90
N ILE A 140 30.80 -8.39 43.31
CA ILE A 140 31.11 -8.89 41.96
C ILE A 140 32.46 -9.61 41.97
N HIS A 141 32.68 -10.48 40.99
CA HIS A 141 34.01 -11.01 40.71
C HIS A 141 34.72 -10.16 39.67
N GLY A 142 36.04 -10.16 39.73
CA GLY A 142 36.89 -9.43 38.80
C GLY A 142 38.24 -10.11 38.65
N LYS A 143 38.83 -9.99 37.45
CA LYS A 143 40.18 -10.48 37.16
C LYS A 143 40.92 -9.48 36.30
N GLY A 144 42.12 -9.12 36.75
CA GLY A 144 43.09 -8.37 35.97
C GLY A 144 43.89 -9.29 35.05
N THR A 145 44.18 -8.87 33.82
CA THR A 145 45.00 -9.63 32.86
C THR A 145 46.40 -9.95 33.39
N ASN A 146 47.00 -9.05 34.17
CA ASN A 146 48.32 -9.20 34.77
C ASN A 146 48.26 -9.18 36.32
N GLY A 147 47.15 -9.67 36.90
CA GLY A 147 46.89 -9.54 38.34
C GLY A 147 46.71 -8.08 38.76
N ASP A 148 47.20 -7.71 39.94
CA ASP A 148 47.15 -6.34 40.48
C ASP A 148 48.28 -5.43 39.97
N GLY A 149 49.04 -5.89 38.98
CA GLY A 149 50.16 -5.16 38.40
C GLY A 149 49.75 -3.89 37.64
N LYS A 150 50.68 -2.94 37.55
CA LYS A 150 50.49 -1.71 36.77
C LYS A 150 50.29 -2.05 35.29
N GLY A 151 49.21 -1.55 34.69
CA GLY A 151 48.85 -1.83 33.28
C GLY A 151 47.92 -3.02 33.08
N SER A 152 47.45 -3.65 34.17
CA SER A 152 46.44 -4.72 34.12
C SER A 152 45.09 -4.18 33.63
N GLN A 153 44.48 -4.90 32.67
CA GLN A 153 43.13 -4.63 32.22
C GLN A 153 42.16 -5.49 33.04
N TRP A 154 41.14 -4.85 33.61
CA TRP A 154 40.19 -5.51 34.49
C TRP A 154 38.92 -5.90 33.75
N VAL A 155 38.49 -7.14 33.99
CA VAL A 155 37.20 -7.67 33.54
C VAL A 155 36.41 -8.08 34.79
N TYR A 156 35.15 -7.70 34.85
CA TYR A 156 34.24 -7.94 35.96
C TYR A 156 33.01 -8.75 35.51
N TRP A 157 32.47 -9.58 36.40
CA TRP A 157 31.24 -10.34 36.19
C TRP A 157 30.47 -10.52 37.50
N ALA A 158 29.17 -10.80 37.40
CA ALA A 158 28.32 -11.04 38.57
C ALA A 158 28.74 -12.33 39.32
N LEU A 159 28.53 -12.40 40.64
CA LEU A 159 28.74 -13.64 41.38
C LEU A 159 27.79 -14.73 40.87
N GLN A 160 28.34 -15.92 40.69
CA GLN A 160 27.60 -17.13 40.39
C GLN A 160 27.63 -18.00 41.63
N ASP A 161 26.47 -18.49 42.05
CA ASP A 161 26.37 -19.39 43.19
C ASP A 161 26.87 -20.78 42.77
N PRO A 162 27.97 -21.29 43.36
CA PRO A 162 28.50 -22.61 43.03
C PRO A 162 27.57 -23.75 43.49
N ASN A 163 26.65 -23.49 44.43
CA ASN A 163 25.68 -24.47 44.91
C ASN A 163 24.37 -24.42 44.13
N ALA A 164 24.20 -23.46 43.20
CA ALA A 164 23.05 -23.40 42.30
C ALA A 164 23.17 -24.37 41.10
N SER A 165 24.02 -25.39 41.21
CA SER A 165 24.07 -26.48 40.24
C SER A 165 22.80 -27.33 40.39
N LEU A 166 22.03 -27.40 39.31
CA LEU A 166 20.85 -28.26 39.24
C LEU A 166 21.26 -29.73 39.15
N SER A 167 20.41 -30.61 39.66
CA SER A 167 20.59 -32.05 39.46
C SER A 167 20.40 -32.42 37.98
N ALA A 168 20.94 -33.57 37.57
CA ALA A 168 20.79 -34.05 36.20
C ALA A 168 19.31 -34.27 35.80
N GLU A 169 18.47 -34.66 36.76
CA GLU A 169 17.03 -34.86 36.54
C GLU A 169 16.30 -33.53 36.32
N GLU A 170 16.58 -32.52 37.14
CA GLU A 170 16.00 -31.17 36.97
C GLU A 170 16.47 -30.52 35.66
N LEU A 171 17.73 -30.74 35.26
CA LEU A 171 18.26 -30.26 33.99
C LEU A 171 17.51 -30.90 32.81
N GLN A 172 17.31 -32.22 32.87
CA GLN A 172 16.55 -32.95 31.85
C GLN A 172 15.09 -32.48 31.77
N GLN A 173 14.43 -32.25 32.92
CA GLN A 173 13.06 -31.73 32.94
C GLN A 173 12.98 -30.35 32.26
N MET A 174 13.89 -29.44 32.55
CA MET A 174 13.91 -28.13 31.88
C MET A 174 14.24 -28.25 30.39
N GLU A 175 15.11 -29.17 29.98
CA GLU A 175 15.37 -29.42 28.56
C GLU A 175 14.10 -29.88 27.83
N ASP A 176 13.32 -30.77 28.45
CA ASP A 176 12.06 -31.26 27.88
C ASP A 176 10.99 -30.16 27.86
N GLU A 177 10.95 -29.29 28.87
CA GLU A 177 10.11 -28.08 28.86
C GLU A 177 10.52 -27.11 27.76
N ILE A 178 11.83 -26.84 27.59
CA ILE A 178 12.37 -25.97 26.53
C ILE A 178 12.00 -26.53 25.16
N LYS A 179 12.12 -27.85 24.95
CA LYS A 179 11.71 -28.50 23.70
C LYS A 179 10.20 -28.36 23.48
N GLY A 180 9.39 -28.68 24.48
CA GLY A 180 7.93 -28.57 24.40
C GLY A 180 7.44 -27.15 24.13
N LEU A 181 8.05 -26.14 24.77
CA LEU A 181 7.77 -24.73 24.50
C LEU A 181 8.27 -24.31 23.10
N GLY A 182 9.44 -24.79 22.70
CA GLY A 182 10.02 -24.57 21.38
C GLY A 182 9.14 -25.10 20.25
N GLU A 183 8.47 -26.23 20.45
CA GLU A 183 7.50 -26.82 19.51
C GLU A 183 6.18 -26.05 19.47
N ARG A 184 5.69 -25.56 20.63
CA ARG A 184 4.42 -24.79 20.71
C ARG A 184 4.55 -23.37 20.15
N MET A 185 5.71 -22.73 20.29
CA MET A 185 5.96 -21.38 19.79
C MET A 185 5.62 -21.16 18.29
N PRO A 186 6.10 -21.98 17.34
CA PRO A 186 5.79 -21.81 15.92
C PRO A 186 4.31 -22.01 15.64
N GLU A 187 3.65 -22.96 16.31
CA GLU A 187 2.21 -23.19 16.16
C GLU A 187 1.39 -21.98 16.60
N LEU A 188 1.67 -21.44 17.80
CA LEU A 188 1.01 -20.24 18.31
C LEU A 188 1.29 -19.03 17.40
N ARG A 189 2.52 -18.86 16.91
CA ARG A 189 2.86 -17.80 15.95
C ARG A 189 2.08 -17.94 14.65
N ARG A 190 1.95 -19.17 14.12
CA ARG A 190 1.15 -19.45 12.91
C ARG A 190 -0.31 -19.09 13.14
N ARG A 191 -0.89 -19.54 14.26
CA ARG A 191 -2.28 -19.27 14.64
C ARG A 191 -2.54 -17.78 14.85
N GLY A 192 -1.60 -17.07 15.46
CA GLY A 192 -1.64 -15.61 15.60
C GLY A 192 -1.66 -14.89 14.25
N LYS A 193 -0.81 -15.31 13.30
CA LYS A 193 -0.81 -14.77 11.93
C LYS A 193 -2.12 -15.05 11.20
N GLU A 194 -2.66 -16.26 11.35
CA GLU A 194 -3.95 -16.65 10.76
C GLU A 194 -5.11 -15.79 11.28
N ILE A 195 -5.18 -15.60 12.60
CA ILE A 195 -6.20 -14.75 13.23
C ILE A 195 -6.02 -13.29 12.80
N LEU A 196 -4.80 -12.78 12.77
CA LEU A 196 -4.53 -11.41 12.33
C LEU A 196 -4.93 -11.21 10.85
N GLY A 197 -4.68 -12.21 10.00
CA GLY A 197 -5.16 -12.22 8.62
C GLY A 197 -6.68 -12.16 8.51
N ARG A 198 -7.39 -12.95 9.33
CA ARG A 198 -8.87 -12.90 9.40
C ARG A 198 -9.38 -11.54 9.87
N VAL A 199 -8.75 -10.96 10.89
CA VAL A 199 -9.10 -9.62 11.37
C VAL A 199 -8.85 -8.57 10.29
N GLY A 200 -7.75 -8.68 9.54
CA GLY A 200 -7.47 -7.81 8.40
C GLY A 200 -8.53 -7.91 7.30
N ALA A 201 -8.95 -9.13 6.96
CA ALA A 201 -10.02 -9.36 5.99
C ALA A 201 -11.35 -8.74 6.46
N LEU A 202 -11.76 -9.03 7.70
CA LEU A 202 -13.02 -8.51 8.27
C LEU A 202 -13.02 -6.98 8.42
N LYS A 203 -11.86 -6.36 8.69
CA LYS A 203 -11.74 -4.89 8.74
C LYS A 203 -11.75 -4.25 7.35
N GLY A 204 -11.37 -4.99 6.32
CA GLY A 204 -11.44 -4.54 4.92
C GLY A 204 -12.85 -4.63 4.34
N GLU A 205 -13.73 -5.39 4.97
CA GLU A 205 -15.15 -5.46 4.62
C GLU A 205 -15.90 -4.22 5.16
N MET A 206 -16.80 -3.68 4.35
CA MET A 206 -17.67 -2.59 4.75
C MET A 206 -18.59 -3.03 5.90
N GLY A 207 -18.74 -2.19 6.92
CA GLY A 207 -19.57 -2.52 8.07
C GLY A 207 -21.03 -2.77 7.67
N VAL A 208 -21.75 -3.61 8.42
CA VAL A 208 -23.15 -3.98 8.09
C VAL A 208 -24.07 -2.74 8.00
N GLU A 209 -23.87 -1.75 8.88
CA GLU A 209 -24.63 -0.49 8.87
C GLU A 209 -24.29 0.39 7.66
N GLU A 210 -23.01 0.48 7.29
CA GLU A 210 -22.57 1.19 6.08
C GLU A 210 -23.11 0.51 4.81
N LEU A 211 -23.11 -0.83 4.77
CA LEU A 211 -23.70 -1.61 3.70
C LEU A 211 -25.21 -1.33 3.57
N ARG A 212 -25.94 -1.28 4.69
CA ARG A 212 -27.37 -0.93 4.72
C ARG A 212 -27.61 0.48 4.18
N GLY A 213 -26.81 1.46 4.60
CA GLY A 213 -26.87 2.83 4.09
C GLY A 213 -26.59 2.89 2.58
N SER A 214 -25.59 2.16 2.11
CA SER A 214 -25.24 2.07 0.68
C SER A 214 -26.37 1.44 -0.14
N ILE A 215 -27.00 0.37 0.36
CA ILE A 215 -28.16 -0.26 -0.28
C ILE A 215 -29.33 0.72 -0.39
N GLN A 216 -29.65 1.45 0.68
CA GLN A 216 -30.75 2.43 0.66
C GLN A 216 -30.46 3.56 -0.35
N ARG A 217 -29.23 4.08 -0.36
CA ARG A 217 -28.79 5.10 -1.33
C ARG A 217 -28.93 4.61 -2.77
N LEU A 218 -28.38 3.43 -3.09
CA LEU A 218 -28.43 2.86 -4.44
C LEU A 218 -29.86 2.55 -4.88
N ARG A 219 -30.73 2.11 -3.97
CA ARG A 219 -32.16 1.92 -4.27
C ARG A 219 -32.83 3.23 -4.61
N GLY A 220 -32.62 4.28 -3.80
CA GLY A 220 -33.16 5.62 -4.06
C GLY A 220 -32.64 6.23 -5.37
N GLU A 221 -31.35 6.07 -5.67
CA GLU A 221 -30.77 6.46 -6.96
C GLU A 221 -31.42 5.70 -8.12
N GLY A 222 -31.60 4.38 -7.97
CA GLY A 222 -32.28 3.56 -8.96
C GLY A 222 -33.73 3.98 -9.22
N GLU A 223 -34.47 4.34 -8.17
CA GLU A 223 -35.83 4.87 -8.30
C GLU A 223 -35.86 6.21 -9.02
N ARG A 224 -34.98 7.15 -8.65
CA ARG A 224 -34.84 8.45 -9.34
C ARG A 224 -34.48 8.29 -10.81
N MET A 225 -33.55 7.38 -11.13
CA MET A 225 -33.17 7.11 -12.52
C MET A 225 -34.30 6.46 -13.31
N ARG A 226 -35.06 5.53 -12.69
CA ARG A 226 -36.25 4.93 -13.32
C ARG A 226 -37.35 5.95 -13.54
N GLU A 227 -37.59 6.86 -12.60
CA GLU A 227 -38.55 7.94 -12.75
C GLU A 227 -38.14 8.93 -13.84
N ARG A 228 -36.86 9.31 -13.87
CA ARG A 228 -36.32 10.14 -14.96
C ARG A 228 -36.48 9.46 -16.32
N LEU A 229 -36.19 8.17 -16.41
CA LEU A 229 -36.42 7.38 -17.62
C LEU A 229 -37.91 7.30 -17.98
N ARG A 230 -38.80 7.15 -17.00
CA ARG A 230 -40.25 7.17 -17.20
C ARG A 230 -40.72 8.52 -17.71
N GLY A 231 -40.19 9.63 -17.19
CA GLY A 231 -40.49 10.98 -17.69
C GLY A 231 -39.97 11.22 -19.11
N LEU A 232 -38.76 10.73 -19.43
CA LEU A 232 -38.19 10.81 -20.78
C LEU A 232 -38.90 9.90 -21.78
N LYS A 233 -39.47 8.77 -21.34
CA LYS A 233 -40.24 7.83 -22.17
C LYS A 233 -41.73 8.15 -22.25
N GLY A 234 -42.28 8.74 -21.19
CA GLY A 234 -43.70 9.04 -21.00
C GLY A 234 -44.05 10.51 -21.20
N GLY A 235 -43.08 11.34 -21.60
CA GLY A 235 -43.30 12.69 -22.09
C GLY A 235 -43.93 12.69 -23.48
N GLU A 236 -45.02 11.95 -23.66
CA GLU A 236 -45.94 12.04 -24.80
C GLU A 236 -47.26 11.36 -24.46
N GLY A 237 -48.12 12.13 -23.78
CA GLY A 237 -49.50 11.76 -23.47
C GLY A 237 -50.48 12.82 -23.95
N GLY A 238 -50.16 13.53 -25.04
CA GLY A 238 -51.09 14.37 -25.78
C GLY A 238 -51.30 13.74 -27.15
N GLU A 239 -52.55 13.61 -27.57
CA GLU A 239 -52.99 12.98 -28.82
C GLU A 239 -52.12 13.41 -30.01
N GLY A 240 -51.28 12.49 -30.51
CA GLY A 240 -50.43 12.72 -31.67
C GLY A 240 -48.98 12.27 -31.49
N GLY A 241 -48.73 10.96 -31.65
CA GLY A 241 -47.49 10.51 -32.30
C GLY A 241 -46.21 10.42 -31.46
N GLY A 242 -46.29 9.87 -30.25
CA GLY A 242 -45.18 9.36 -29.41
C GLY A 242 -43.76 9.31 -30.01
N LYS A 243 -43.01 10.41 -29.99
CA LYS A 243 -41.55 10.50 -30.10
C LYS A 243 -40.89 9.86 -28.88
N GLY A 244 -40.92 8.53 -28.86
CA GLY A 244 -40.05 7.72 -28.03
C GLY A 244 -38.57 8.13 -28.22
N VAL A 245 -37.75 7.84 -27.21
CA VAL A 245 -36.29 8.04 -27.27
C VAL A 245 -35.74 7.30 -28.50
N LEU A 246 -35.53 8.03 -29.59
CA LEU A 246 -35.03 7.50 -30.85
C LEU A 246 -33.62 6.93 -30.65
N SER A 247 -33.38 5.74 -31.20
CA SER A 247 -32.03 5.19 -31.24
C SER A 247 -31.16 6.05 -32.16
N LYS A 248 -29.85 6.14 -31.85
CA LYS A 248 -28.87 6.79 -32.73
C LYS A 248 -28.91 6.18 -34.14
N GLU A 249 -29.19 4.89 -34.24
CA GLU A 249 -29.30 4.15 -35.49
C GLU A 249 -30.52 4.58 -36.32
N GLU A 250 -31.65 4.85 -35.65
CA GLU A 250 -32.87 5.33 -36.31
C GLU A 250 -32.68 6.75 -36.83
N VAL A 251 -32.05 7.62 -36.04
CA VAL A 251 -31.69 8.99 -36.46
C VAL A 251 -30.79 8.94 -37.70
N GLN A 252 -29.72 8.14 -37.67
CA GLN A 252 -28.80 8.00 -38.81
C GLN A 252 -29.48 7.36 -40.05
N ARG A 253 -30.46 6.48 -39.86
CA ARG A 253 -31.25 5.95 -40.97
C ARG A 253 -32.08 7.06 -41.61
N VAL A 254 -32.83 7.81 -40.80
CA VAL A 254 -33.68 8.91 -41.28
C VAL A 254 -32.85 10.01 -41.94
N GLU A 255 -31.69 10.37 -41.39
CA GLU A 255 -30.79 11.36 -42.01
C GLU A 255 -30.28 10.91 -43.38
N ARG A 256 -29.95 9.62 -43.54
CA ARG A 256 -29.54 9.06 -44.83
C ARG A 256 -30.68 9.06 -45.83
N GLU A 257 -31.87 8.68 -45.41
CA GLU A 257 -33.08 8.70 -46.24
C GLU A 257 -33.42 10.13 -46.66
N TRP A 258 -33.40 11.07 -45.72
CA TRP A 258 -33.61 12.50 -45.98
C TRP A 258 -32.59 13.04 -46.98
N GLY A 259 -31.30 12.75 -46.78
CA GLY A 259 -30.24 13.16 -47.70
C GLY A 259 -30.38 12.54 -49.09
N PHE A 260 -30.84 11.29 -49.18
CA PHE A 260 -31.11 10.63 -50.47
C PHE A 260 -32.29 11.29 -51.19
N TRP A 261 -33.42 11.46 -50.51
CA TRP A 261 -34.61 12.08 -51.11
C TRP A 261 -34.39 13.55 -51.46
N GLY A 262 -33.60 14.29 -50.67
CA GLY A 262 -33.17 15.64 -51.02
C GLY A 262 -32.38 15.69 -52.33
N LYS A 263 -31.41 14.78 -52.52
CA LYS A 263 -30.66 14.67 -53.79
C LYS A 263 -31.56 14.30 -54.96
N VAL A 264 -32.52 13.40 -54.75
CA VAL A 264 -33.49 13.01 -55.79
C VAL A 264 -34.37 14.19 -56.17
N ARG A 265 -34.89 14.95 -55.20
CA ARG A 265 -35.66 16.18 -55.42
C ARG A 265 -34.84 17.20 -56.20
N ASP A 266 -33.61 17.49 -55.76
CA ASP A 266 -32.75 18.48 -56.41
C ASP A 266 -32.37 18.05 -57.84
N GLY A 267 -32.13 16.75 -58.06
CA GLY A 267 -31.89 16.20 -59.39
C GLY A 267 -33.10 16.37 -60.31
N ARG A 268 -34.31 16.02 -59.83
CA ARG A 268 -35.57 16.19 -60.57
C ARG A 268 -35.84 17.67 -60.89
N LYS A 269 -35.64 18.55 -59.92
CA LYS A 269 -35.78 20.00 -60.08
C LYS A 269 -34.84 20.54 -61.17
N LYS A 270 -33.55 20.20 -61.12
CA LYS A 270 -32.58 20.61 -62.15
C LYS A 270 -32.94 20.10 -63.55
N THR A 271 -33.39 18.86 -63.68
CA THR A 271 -33.82 18.33 -64.98
C THR A 271 -35.07 19.03 -65.49
N PHE A 272 -36.01 19.33 -64.60
CA PHE A 272 -37.22 20.08 -64.93
C PHE A 272 -36.87 21.51 -65.38
N GLU A 273 -36.08 22.26 -64.61
CA GLU A 273 -35.62 23.61 -64.95
C GLU A 273 -34.83 23.64 -66.26
N GLY A 274 -34.05 22.59 -66.55
CA GLY A 274 -33.35 22.46 -67.83
C GLY A 274 -34.29 22.29 -69.02
N LEU A 275 -35.31 21.43 -68.89
CA LEU A 275 -36.34 21.24 -69.93
C LEU A 275 -37.22 22.48 -70.10
N GLU A 276 -37.58 23.12 -68.98
CA GLU A 276 -38.30 24.38 -68.91
C GLU A 276 -37.56 25.46 -69.71
N GLY A 277 -36.25 25.62 -69.50
CA GLY A 277 -35.41 26.55 -70.26
C GLY A 277 -35.44 26.30 -71.77
N MET A 278 -35.32 25.03 -72.20
CA MET A 278 -35.37 24.65 -73.61
C MET A 278 -36.75 24.93 -74.25
N LEU A 279 -37.83 24.69 -73.51
CA LEU A 279 -39.20 24.97 -73.96
C LEU A 279 -39.47 26.48 -74.07
N MET A 280 -39.01 27.26 -73.10
CA MET A 280 -39.11 28.73 -73.16
C MET A 280 -38.34 29.30 -74.37
N GLU A 281 -37.14 28.79 -74.65
CA GLU A 281 -36.36 29.22 -75.81
C GLU A 281 -36.97 28.78 -77.16
N GLY A 282 -37.51 27.56 -77.23
CA GLY A 282 -38.10 27.00 -78.46
C GLY A 282 -39.50 27.52 -78.79
N MET A 283 -40.29 27.89 -77.78
CA MET A 283 -41.68 28.36 -77.95
C MET A 283 -41.85 29.88 -77.74
N GLY A 284 -40.86 30.58 -77.18
CA GLY A 284 -40.90 32.02 -76.93
C GLY A 284 -41.92 32.46 -75.87
N LEU A 285 -42.35 31.54 -75.00
CA LEU A 285 -43.34 31.78 -73.93
C LEU A 285 -42.66 32.28 -72.66
N SER A 286 -43.40 33.08 -71.87
CA SER A 286 -42.97 33.44 -70.51
C SER A 286 -43.06 32.24 -69.57
N ARG A 287 -42.34 32.29 -68.45
CA ARG A 287 -42.27 31.19 -67.48
C ARG A 287 -43.63 30.88 -66.87
N GLU A 288 -44.36 31.93 -66.52
CA GLU A 288 -45.66 31.88 -65.87
C GLU A 288 -46.73 31.30 -66.82
N ASP A 289 -46.75 31.73 -68.08
CA ASP A 289 -47.69 31.21 -69.09
C ASP A 289 -47.43 29.72 -69.40
N LEU A 290 -46.16 29.30 -69.38
CA LEU A 290 -45.77 27.91 -69.60
C LEU A 290 -46.23 27.01 -68.44
N TRP A 291 -46.08 27.47 -67.19
CA TRP A 291 -46.47 26.72 -66.00
C TRP A 291 -47.98 26.60 -65.86
N GLU A 292 -48.73 27.67 -66.15
CA GLU A 292 -50.20 27.64 -66.17
C GLU A 292 -50.73 26.66 -67.25
N ARG A 293 -50.09 26.64 -68.44
CA ARG A 293 -50.49 25.77 -69.55
C ARG A 293 -50.17 24.28 -69.33
N ILE A 294 -49.09 23.96 -68.62
CA ILE A 294 -48.68 22.58 -68.32
C ILE A 294 -49.24 22.13 -66.96
N GLY A 295 -49.83 23.04 -66.17
CA GLY A 295 -50.41 22.74 -64.86
C GLY A 295 -49.36 22.45 -63.79
N VAL A 296 -48.22 23.16 -63.84
CA VAL A 296 -47.15 23.03 -62.85
C VAL A 296 -47.29 24.15 -61.83
N GLU A 297 -47.34 23.77 -60.56
CA GLU A 297 -47.31 24.69 -59.42
C GLU A 297 -45.87 24.78 -58.90
N GLY A 298 -45.43 25.98 -58.56
CA GLY A 298 -44.14 26.19 -57.91
C GLY A 298 -44.17 25.75 -56.44
N ASP A 299 -43.00 25.42 -55.89
CA ASP A 299 -42.87 25.36 -54.43
C ASP A 299 -43.18 26.77 -53.89
N GLU A 300 -44.31 26.94 -53.20
CA GLU A 300 -44.50 28.05 -52.27
C GLU A 300 -43.43 27.92 -51.17
N GLU A 301 -42.77 29.02 -50.81
CA GLU A 301 -41.62 29.04 -49.86
C GLU A 301 -41.81 28.19 -48.59
#